data_AF-A0A7C4FB64-F1
#
_entry.id   AF-A0A7C4FB64-F1
#
_cell.length_a   1.000
_cell.length_b   1.000
_cell.length_c   1.000
_cell.angle_alpha   90.00
_cell.angle_beta   90.00
_cell.angle_gamma   90.00
#
_symmetry.space_group_name_H-M   'P 1'
#
loop_
_entity.id
_entity.type
_entity.pdbx_description
1 polymer ?
#
loop_
_entity_poly.entity_id
_entity_poly.type
_entity_poly.pdbx_seq_one_letter_code
_entity_poly.pdbx_strand_id
1 'polypeptide(L)'
;MVDTRFLDLSSIPDNVRYRIFDYLWGRKGVRSRDLGIEPYQANKIKNRKRRVSDELLKRMLEMLTPEEYAELVEGVTTVRVDPNTFIKVLVSAVADPQLKPILVEFVKNRLAAEIFAETTRYTVTKQDLEEFKEWLERQVRIREKSPGVTEGVSRDTASKHWKYLNELLAYLGYSFTLQRLEDLADELVDEFGYAKARHMLKAFRKFVKVVIRKRNRTLTSQILEVVKVPKDRSKEIPLMQRIVLGYEKAPTIGEIRRVAEAITNIGAKLAFVMLAETGLRPVEVFNLTMEQVDLENRLIKPLHISKTKRAYISFISNQPQSLPVRGVRFPKARKQFGVP
;
A
#
# COMPACT_ATOMS: atom_id res chain seq x y z
N MET A 1 6.03 31.14 -27.43
CA MET A 1 6.52 32.51 -27.66
C MET A 1 6.00 33.39 -26.53
N VAL A 2 6.80 34.28 -25.95
CA VAL A 2 6.31 35.22 -24.93
C VAL A 2 5.38 36.24 -25.58
N ASP A 3 4.14 36.34 -25.11
CA ASP A 3 3.22 37.39 -25.55
C ASP A 3 3.52 38.69 -24.80
N THR A 4 4.04 39.67 -25.53
CA THR A 4 4.49 40.95 -24.98
C THR A 4 3.34 41.92 -24.68
N ARG A 5 2.11 41.62 -25.10
CA ARG A 5 0.92 42.47 -24.86
C ARG A 5 0.55 42.58 -23.39
N PHE A 6 0.99 41.62 -22.58
CA PHE A 6 0.67 41.52 -21.16
C PHE A 6 1.87 41.87 -20.26
N LEU A 7 2.96 42.41 -20.83
CA LEU A 7 4.18 42.75 -20.11
C LEU A 7 4.41 44.26 -20.11
N ASP A 8 4.62 44.84 -18.93
CA ASP A 8 5.16 46.19 -18.82
C ASP A 8 6.67 46.16 -19.07
N LEU A 9 7.05 46.36 -20.34
CA LEU A 9 8.46 46.33 -20.77
C LEU A 9 9.31 47.40 -20.07
N SER A 10 8.72 48.52 -19.67
CA SER A 10 9.42 49.61 -19.01
C SER A 10 9.92 49.22 -17.61
N SER A 11 9.20 48.31 -16.95
CA SER A 11 9.55 47.77 -15.63
C SER A 11 10.73 46.79 -15.64
N ILE A 12 11.11 46.26 -16.81
CA ILE A 12 12.19 45.27 -16.92
C ILE A 12 13.56 45.96 -16.79
N PRO A 13 14.37 45.63 -15.77
CA PRO A 13 15.64 46.29 -15.52
C PRO A 13 16.70 45.93 -16.57
N ASP A 14 17.64 46.84 -16.80
CA ASP A 14 18.62 46.74 -17.89
C ASP A 14 19.51 45.49 -17.81
N ASN A 15 19.83 45.03 -16.60
CA ASN A 15 20.57 43.79 -16.40
C ASN A 15 19.83 42.57 -16.98
N VAL A 16 18.51 42.48 -16.81
CA VAL A 16 17.67 41.43 -17.41
C VAL A 16 17.63 41.59 -18.92
N ARG A 17 17.47 42.81 -19.42
CA ARG A 17 17.50 43.08 -20.88
C ARG A 17 18.79 42.60 -21.53
N TYR A 18 19.93 42.84 -20.88
CA TYR A 18 21.23 42.36 -21.35
C TYR A 18 21.39 40.84 -21.24
N ARG A 19 20.86 40.20 -20.19
CA ARG A 19 20.85 38.73 -20.08
C ARG A 19 20.05 38.08 -21.21
N ILE A 20 18.90 38.64 -21.55
CA ILE A 20 18.08 38.18 -22.68
C ILE A 20 18.88 38.34 -23.98
N PHE A 21 19.54 39.48 -24.18
CA PHE A 21 20.37 39.71 -25.35
C PHE A 21 21.50 38.68 -25.47
N ASP A 22 22.24 38.45 -24.39
CA ASP A 22 23.36 37.51 -24.39
C ASP A 22 22.90 36.06 -24.60
N TYR A 23 21.75 35.67 -24.03
CA TYR A 23 21.15 34.35 -24.24
C TYR A 23 20.79 34.14 -25.72
N LEU A 24 20.09 35.10 -26.33
CA LEU A 24 19.73 35.02 -27.73
C LEU A 24 20.96 34.99 -28.64
N TRP A 25 21.95 35.83 -28.35
CA TRP A 25 23.16 35.98 -29.15
C TRP A 25 24.13 34.79 -29.04
N GLY A 26 24.33 34.30 -27.82
CA GLY A 26 25.32 33.28 -27.48
C GLY A 26 24.79 31.86 -27.54
N ARG A 27 23.58 31.61 -27.03
CA ARG A 27 22.99 30.26 -26.99
C ARG A 27 22.08 29.97 -28.18
N LYS A 28 21.18 30.89 -28.54
CA LYS A 28 20.26 30.70 -29.69
C LYS A 28 20.84 31.08 -31.04
N GLY A 29 22.03 31.67 -31.07
CA GLY A 29 22.71 32.04 -32.32
C GLY A 29 22.07 33.18 -33.10
N VAL A 30 21.15 33.93 -32.48
CA VAL A 30 20.45 35.06 -33.10
C VAL A 30 21.46 36.15 -33.46
N ARG A 31 21.32 36.72 -34.66
CA ARG A 31 22.21 37.76 -35.20
C ARG A 31 21.48 39.09 -35.36
N SER A 32 22.24 40.13 -35.70
CA SER A 32 21.74 41.50 -35.80
C SER A 32 20.57 41.64 -36.77
N ARG A 33 20.61 40.90 -37.89
CA ARG A 33 19.54 40.88 -38.90
C ARG A 33 18.22 40.34 -38.33
N ASP A 34 18.28 39.28 -37.54
CA ASP A 34 17.11 38.66 -36.94
C ASP A 34 16.43 39.61 -35.94
N LEU A 35 17.23 40.36 -35.18
CA LEU A 35 16.76 41.39 -34.25
C LEU A 35 16.28 42.68 -34.94
N GLY A 36 16.46 42.80 -36.26
CA GLY A 36 16.13 43.99 -37.03
C GLY A 36 16.97 45.22 -36.67
N ILE A 37 18.24 45.02 -36.32
CA ILE A 37 19.21 46.08 -35.97
C ILE A 37 20.49 45.96 -36.79
N GLU A 38 21.21 47.07 -36.93
CA GLU A 38 22.51 47.04 -37.63
C GLU A 38 23.60 46.36 -36.78
N PRO A 39 24.60 45.71 -37.41
CA PRO A 39 25.72 45.07 -36.71
C PRO A 39 26.45 45.99 -35.73
N TYR A 40 26.61 47.26 -36.08
CA TYR A 40 27.22 48.27 -35.20
C TYR A 40 26.41 48.49 -33.92
N GLN A 41 25.08 48.50 -34.02
CA GLN A 41 24.18 48.65 -32.88
C GLN A 41 24.24 47.42 -31.96
N ALA A 42 24.24 46.22 -32.53
CA ALA A 42 24.43 44.98 -31.78
C ALA A 42 25.77 44.97 -31.03
N ASN A 43 26.85 45.44 -31.66
CA ASN A 43 28.17 45.53 -31.03
C ASN A 43 28.18 46.53 -29.85
N LYS A 44 27.46 47.65 -29.97
CA LYS A 44 27.31 48.60 -28.84
C LYS A 44 26.55 47.99 -27.66
N ILE A 45 25.50 47.21 -27.93
CA ILE A 45 24.70 46.54 -26.88
C ILE A 45 25.51 45.41 -26.22
N LYS A 46 26.24 44.62 -27.00
CA LYS A 46 27.16 43.60 -26.50
C LYS A 46 28.18 44.17 -25.52
N ASN A 47 28.72 45.35 -25.84
CA ASN A 47 29.68 46.07 -24.99
C ASN A 47 29.04 46.99 -23.94
N ARG A 48 27.72 46.92 -23.73
CA ARG A 48 26.94 47.75 -22.78
C ARG A 48 27.08 49.27 -22.97
N LYS A 49 27.54 49.70 -24.15
CA LYS A 49 27.63 51.12 -24.55
C LYS A 49 26.30 51.68 -25.05
N ARG A 50 25.28 50.83 -25.20
CA ARG A 50 23.92 51.19 -25.59
C ARG A 50 22.92 50.28 -24.88
N ARG A 51 21.87 50.90 -24.33
CA ARG A 51 20.73 50.21 -23.72
C ARG A 51 19.91 49.45 -24.78
N VAL A 52 19.37 48.30 -24.39
CA VAL A 52 18.33 47.59 -25.17
C VAL A 52 17.03 48.39 -25.05
N SER A 53 16.53 48.98 -26.14
CA SER A 53 15.27 49.72 -26.15
C SER A 53 14.07 48.79 -25.96
N ASP A 54 12.92 49.34 -25.56
CA ASP A 54 11.68 48.56 -25.35
C ASP A 54 11.24 47.86 -26.64
N GLU A 55 11.34 48.54 -27.78
CA GLU A 55 11.04 47.99 -29.11
C GLU A 55 11.95 46.80 -29.47
N LEU A 56 13.23 46.88 -29.12
CA LEU A 56 14.17 45.79 -29.34
C LEU A 56 13.93 44.64 -28.36
N LEU A 57 13.65 44.96 -27.09
CA LEU A 57 13.30 44.00 -26.06
C LEU A 57 12.04 43.21 -26.45
N LYS A 58 11.03 43.89 -27.00
CA LYS A 58 9.80 43.25 -27.48
C LYS A 58 10.10 42.16 -28.51
N ARG A 59 10.88 42.48 -29.54
CA ARG A 59 11.31 41.53 -30.57
C ARG A 59 12.13 40.37 -30.00
N MET A 60 12.99 40.66 -29.02
CA MET A 60 13.77 39.64 -28.32
C MET A 60 12.89 38.69 -27.50
N LEU A 61 11.87 39.20 -26.82
CA LEU A 61 10.92 38.39 -26.03
C LEU A 61 10.05 37.51 -26.94
N GLU A 62 9.65 38.01 -28.11
CA GLU A 62 8.98 37.23 -29.15
C GLU A 62 9.86 36.08 -29.70
N MET A 63 11.16 36.04 -29.38
CA MET A 63 12.02 34.91 -29.75
C MET A 63 12.23 33.90 -28.62
N LEU A 64 11.62 34.13 -27.46
CA LEU A 64 11.71 33.25 -26.29
C LEU A 64 10.44 32.45 -26.07
N THR A 65 10.59 31.26 -25.47
CA THR A 65 9.46 30.58 -24.84
C THR A 65 9.20 31.15 -23.43
N PRO A 66 7.99 30.98 -22.87
CA PRO A 66 7.69 31.40 -21.50
C PRO A 66 8.67 30.81 -20.46
N GLU A 67 9.14 29.59 -20.68
CA GLU A 67 10.09 28.89 -19.81
C GLU A 67 11.47 29.55 -19.85
N GLU A 68 11.99 29.83 -21.04
CA GLU A 68 13.29 30.50 -21.22
C GLU A 68 13.27 31.90 -20.62
N TYR A 69 12.16 32.62 -20.77
CA TYR A 69 12.00 33.94 -20.16
C TYR A 69 12.00 33.86 -18.63
N ALA A 70 11.29 32.90 -18.04
CA ALA A 70 11.26 32.71 -16.59
C ALA A 70 12.66 32.45 -16.01
N GLU A 71 13.46 31.58 -16.64
CA GLU A 71 14.84 31.29 -16.23
C GLU A 71 15.75 32.54 -16.29
N LEU A 72 15.55 33.38 -17.30
CA LEU A 72 16.32 34.62 -17.48
C LEU A 72 15.92 35.72 -16.48
N VAL A 73 14.70 35.68 -15.94
CA VAL A 73 14.16 36.66 -14.98
C VAL A 73 14.38 36.23 -13.53
N GLU A 74 14.37 34.93 -13.23
CA GLU A 74 14.49 34.37 -11.87
C GLU A 74 15.76 34.80 -11.10
N GLY A 75 16.79 35.26 -11.80
CA GLY A 75 18.01 35.78 -11.17
C GLY A 75 17.95 37.23 -10.68
N VAL A 76 16.86 38.00 -10.85
CA VAL A 76 16.88 39.45 -10.53
C VAL A 76 15.68 39.96 -9.71
N THR A 77 14.51 39.35 -9.72
CA THR A 77 13.41 39.88 -8.89
C THR A 77 12.51 38.80 -8.34
N THR A 78 12.87 38.24 -7.19
CA THR A 78 11.84 37.82 -6.22
C THR A 78 11.18 39.10 -5.70
N VAL A 79 10.19 39.62 -6.43
CA VAL A 79 9.31 40.65 -5.88
C VAL A 79 8.60 39.99 -4.70
N ARG A 80 8.75 40.53 -3.48
CA ARG A 80 7.90 40.12 -2.36
C ARG A 80 6.48 40.51 -2.71
N VAL A 81 5.68 39.56 -3.17
CA VAL A 81 4.25 39.74 -3.41
C VAL A 81 3.54 39.58 -2.08
N ASP A 82 2.73 40.56 -1.70
CA ASP A 82 1.90 40.42 -0.51
C ASP A 82 0.80 39.36 -0.72
N PRO A 83 0.34 38.68 0.35
CA PRO A 83 -0.63 37.60 0.24
C PRO A 83 -1.93 37.99 -0.48
N ASN A 84 -2.42 39.23 -0.31
CA ASN A 84 -3.67 39.67 -0.95
C ASN A 84 -3.49 39.88 -2.45
N THR A 85 -2.36 40.45 -2.87
CA THR A 85 -2.04 40.59 -4.29
C THR A 85 -1.85 39.22 -4.93
N PHE A 86 -1.17 38.29 -4.25
CA PHE A 86 -1.01 36.92 -4.73
C PHE A 86 -2.36 36.22 -4.93
N ILE A 87 -3.26 36.30 -3.93
CA ILE A 87 -4.61 35.73 -4.04
C ILE A 87 -5.40 36.39 -5.17
N LYS A 88 -5.35 37.71 -5.32
CA LYS A 88 -6.02 38.41 -6.43
C LYS A 88 -5.52 37.91 -7.78
N VAL A 89 -4.20 37.79 -7.96
CA VAL A 89 -3.60 37.27 -9.20
C VAL A 89 -4.07 35.85 -9.48
N LEU A 90 -4.09 34.97 -8.47
CA LEU A 90 -4.60 33.60 -8.63
C LEU A 90 -6.09 33.56 -9.00
N VAL A 91 -6.93 34.34 -8.31
CA VAL A 91 -8.38 34.40 -8.58
C VAL A 91 -8.63 34.92 -10.00
N SER A 92 -7.93 35.98 -10.41
CA SER A 92 -7.98 36.50 -11.77
C SER A 92 -7.51 35.47 -12.79
N ALA A 93 -6.41 34.75 -12.51
CA ALA A 93 -5.88 33.72 -13.40
C ALA A 93 -6.81 32.50 -13.54
N VAL A 94 -7.60 32.17 -12.52
CA VAL A 94 -8.60 31.09 -12.58
C VAL A 94 -9.84 31.50 -13.37
N ALA A 95 -10.25 32.76 -13.27
CA ALA A 95 -11.42 33.30 -13.97
C ALA A 95 -11.15 33.63 -15.45
N ASP A 96 -9.93 34.03 -15.78
CA ASP A 96 -9.52 34.41 -17.13
C ASP A 96 -9.23 33.18 -18.02
N PRO A 97 -9.93 32.99 -19.14
CA PRO A 97 -9.71 31.89 -20.07
C PRO A 97 -8.30 31.82 -20.69
N GLN A 98 -7.56 32.92 -20.75
CA GLN A 98 -6.21 32.99 -21.32
C GLN A 98 -5.13 32.68 -20.29
N LEU A 99 -5.33 33.07 -19.02
CA LEU A 99 -4.38 32.82 -17.95
C LEU A 99 -4.54 31.43 -17.32
N LYS A 100 -5.76 30.87 -17.37
CA LYS A 100 -6.07 29.57 -16.80
C LYS A 100 -5.21 28.42 -17.36
N PRO A 101 -4.98 28.29 -18.68
CA PRO A 101 -4.09 27.25 -19.22
C PRO A 101 -2.66 27.39 -18.69
N ILE A 102 -2.14 28.63 -18.58
CA ILE A 102 -0.80 28.93 -18.08
C ILE A 102 -0.68 28.55 -16.61
N LEU A 103 -1.67 28.90 -15.79
CA LEU A 103 -1.73 28.51 -14.38
C LEU A 103 -1.77 26.98 -14.25
N VAL A 104 -2.58 26.29 -15.05
CA VAL A 104 -2.68 24.82 -15.03
C VAL A 104 -1.36 24.17 -15.43
N GLU A 105 -0.68 24.68 -16.45
CA GLU A 105 0.61 24.16 -16.91
C GLU A 105 1.73 24.44 -15.90
N PHE A 106 1.74 25.64 -15.29
CA PHE A 106 2.66 25.98 -14.22
C PHE A 106 2.48 25.06 -13.00
N VAL A 107 1.24 24.83 -12.57
CA VAL A 107 0.93 23.92 -11.46
C VAL A 107 1.33 22.48 -11.82
N LYS A 108 1.07 22.03 -13.05
CA LYS A 108 1.44 20.69 -13.54
C LYS A 108 2.94 20.45 -13.71
N ASN A 109 3.73 21.47 -14.00
CA ASN A 109 5.14 21.30 -14.33
C ASN A 109 6.08 21.66 -13.17
N ARG A 110 5.70 22.65 -12.34
CA ARG A 110 6.54 23.14 -11.23
C ARG A 110 6.06 22.69 -9.86
N LEU A 111 4.77 22.79 -9.60
CA LEU A 111 4.20 22.44 -8.31
C LEU A 111 3.73 20.98 -8.26
N ALA A 112 3.73 20.27 -9.39
CA ALA A 112 3.25 18.90 -9.45
C ALA A 112 4.01 17.98 -8.49
N ALA A 113 5.34 18.01 -8.45
CA ALA A 113 6.08 17.12 -7.56
C ALA A 113 5.69 17.32 -6.08
N GLU A 114 5.52 18.57 -5.65
CA GLU A 114 5.18 18.95 -4.27
C GLU A 114 3.69 18.72 -3.97
N ILE A 115 2.80 19.15 -4.86
CA ILE A 115 1.35 18.96 -4.75
C ILE A 115 0.99 17.47 -4.89
N PHE A 116 1.57 16.71 -5.81
CA PHE A 116 1.30 15.26 -5.91
C PHE A 116 1.84 14.50 -4.71
N ALA A 117 2.99 14.89 -4.15
CA ALA A 117 3.50 14.30 -2.91
C ALA A 117 2.52 14.51 -1.73
N GLU A 118 1.90 15.69 -1.62
CA GLU A 118 0.89 15.96 -0.60
C GLU A 118 -0.50 15.39 -0.94
N THR A 119 -0.91 15.39 -2.22
CA THR A 119 -2.24 14.96 -2.68
C THR A 119 -2.39 13.44 -2.70
N THR A 120 -1.28 12.70 -2.89
CA THR A 120 -1.28 11.23 -2.86
C THR A 120 -1.03 10.66 -1.47
N ARG A 121 -0.76 11.51 -0.47
CA ARG A 121 -0.54 11.09 0.90
C ARG A 121 -1.88 10.77 1.57
N TYR A 122 -2.03 9.53 2.01
CA TYR A 122 -3.15 9.12 2.84
C TYR A 122 -2.67 8.96 4.28
N THR A 123 -3.26 9.72 5.20
CA THR A 123 -3.03 9.58 6.63
C THR A 123 -4.20 8.86 7.27
N VAL A 124 -3.93 7.72 7.89
CA VAL A 124 -4.94 6.89 8.53
C VAL A 124 -5.38 7.54 9.84
N THR A 125 -6.68 7.77 9.95
CA THR A 125 -7.27 8.38 11.16
C THR A 125 -7.77 7.32 12.14
N LYS A 126 -8.06 7.72 13.38
CA LYS A 126 -8.74 6.84 14.35
C LYS A 126 -10.11 6.38 13.85
N GLN A 127 -10.83 7.26 13.15
CA GLN A 127 -12.13 6.94 12.56
C GLN A 127 -12.02 5.85 11.49
N ASP A 128 -10.97 5.90 10.66
CA ASP A 128 -10.71 4.87 9.64
C ASP A 128 -10.52 3.48 10.27
N LEU A 129 -9.78 3.43 11.39
CA LEU A 129 -9.52 2.20 12.13
C LEU A 129 -10.80 1.66 12.78
N GLU A 130 -11.61 2.53 13.40
CA GLU A 130 -12.87 2.11 14.01
C GLU A 130 -13.85 1.59 12.95
N GLU A 131 -13.99 2.29 11.81
CA GLU A 131 -14.81 1.81 10.68
C GLU A 131 -14.39 0.42 10.21
N PHE A 132 -13.08 0.15 10.15
CA PHE A 132 -12.58 -1.15 9.75
C PHE A 132 -12.88 -2.23 10.79
N LYS A 133 -12.75 -1.89 12.08
CA LYS A 133 -13.03 -2.78 13.20
C LYS A 133 -14.52 -3.14 13.25
N GLU A 134 -15.42 -2.16 13.16
CA GLU A 134 -16.86 -2.38 13.08
C GLU A 134 -17.23 -3.26 11.88
N TRP A 135 -16.59 -3.02 10.72
CA TRP A 135 -16.77 -3.85 9.54
C TRP A 135 -16.37 -5.31 9.82
N LEU A 136 -15.23 -5.56 10.47
CA LEU A 136 -14.79 -6.90 10.86
C LEU A 136 -15.78 -7.58 11.82
N GLU A 137 -16.25 -6.87 12.84
CA GLU A 137 -17.24 -7.38 13.79
C GLU A 137 -18.58 -7.71 13.12
N ARG A 138 -19.02 -6.87 12.17
CA ARG A 138 -20.19 -7.16 11.34
C ARG A 138 -19.99 -8.44 10.53
N GLN A 139 -18.81 -8.64 9.92
CA GLN A 139 -18.52 -9.87 9.16
C GLN A 139 -18.49 -11.12 10.05
N VAL A 140 -18.03 -11.00 11.29
CA VAL A 140 -18.07 -12.08 12.29
C VAL A 140 -19.52 -12.42 12.63
N ARG A 141 -20.34 -11.42 12.93
CA ARG A 141 -21.77 -11.61 13.24
C ARG A 141 -22.55 -12.27 12.11
N ILE A 142 -22.28 -11.88 10.86
CA ILE A 142 -22.89 -12.51 9.67
C ILE A 142 -22.59 -14.02 9.65
N ARG A 143 -21.33 -14.37 9.89
CA ARG A 143 -20.91 -15.78 9.87
C ARG A 143 -21.50 -16.60 11.02
N GLU A 144 -21.67 -16.00 12.19
CA GLU A 144 -22.22 -16.67 13.38
C GLU A 144 -23.73 -16.87 13.31
N LYS A 145 -24.46 -15.93 12.69
CA LYS A 145 -25.92 -16.01 12.52
C LYS A 145 -26.33 -17.02 11.45
N SER A 146 -25.48 -17.25 10.45
CA SER A 146 -25.77 -18.15 9.33
C SER A 146 -24.70 -19.25 9.20
N PRO A 147 -24.63 -20.19 10.17
CA PRO A 147 -23.69 -21.30 10.12
C PRO A 147 -24.02 -22.21 8.93
N GLY A 148 -23.27 -22.06 7.83
CA GLY A 148 -23.48 -22.80 6.58
C GLY A 148 -23.44 -21.92 5.33
N VAL A 149 -23.64 -20.61 5.47
CA VAL A 149 -23.56 -19.65 4.35
C VAL A 149 -22.12 -19.19 4.17
N THR A 150 -21.73 -18.94 2.91
CA THR A 150 -20.36 -18.64 2.50
C THR A 150 -19.91 -17.22 2.90
N GLU A 151 -20.80 -16.41 3.44
CA GLU A 151 -20.58 -15.00 3.73
C GLU A 151 -20.00 -14.77 5.14
N GLY A 152 -19.30 -13.66 5.30
CA GLY A 152 -18.66 -13.28 6.56
C GLY A 152 -17.26 -13.86 6.78
N VAL A 153 -16.69 -13.56 7.95
CA VAL A 153 -15.29 -13.84 8.31
C VAL A 153 -15.24 -14.51 9.68
N SER A 154 -14.33 -15.47 9.91
CA SER A 154 -14.21 -16.10 11.24
C SER A 154 -13.61 -15.13 12.25
N ARG A 155 -13.88 -15.32 13.55
CA ARG A 155 -13.23 -14.54 14.62
C ARG A 155 -11.70 -14.53 14.52
N ASP A 156 -11.11 -15.71 14.30
CA ASP A 156 -9.65 -15.84 14.13
C ASP A 156 -9.13 -15.04 12.93
N THR A 157 -9.81 -15.14 11.79
CA THR A 157 -9.44 -14.39 10.59
C THR A 157 -9.62 -12.88 10.79
N ALA A 158 -10.67 -12.45 11.47
CA ALA A 158 -10.91 -11.04 11.78
C ALA A 158 -9.84 -10.48 12.73
N SER A 159 -9.52 -11.21 13.80
CA SER A 159 -8.46 -10.87 14.73
C SER A 159 -7.09 -10.77 14.04
N LYS A 160 -6.77 -11.72 13.15
CA LYS A 160 -5.55 -11.67 12.32
C LYS A 160 -5.54 -10.46 11.40
N HIS A 161 -6.64 -10.15 10.72
CA HIS A 161 -6.72 -8.95 9.88
C HIS A 161 -6.48 -7.67 10.68
N TRP A 162 -7.08 -7.55 11.87
CA TRP A 162 -6.88 -6.41 12.74
C TRP A 162 -5.41 -6.28 13.20
N LYS A 163 -4.83 -7.37 13.69
CA LYS A 163 -3.44 -7.41 14.16
C LYS A 163 -2.47 -7.01 13.04
N TYR A 164 -2.52 -7.68 11.91
CA TYR A 164 -1.57 -7.45 10.81
C TYR A 164 -1.76 -6.10 10.13
N LEU A 165 -2.98 -5.56 10.10
CA LEU A 165 -3.19 -4.18 9.63
C LEU A 165 -2.51 -3.19 10.56
N ASN A 166 -2.73 -3.29 11.87
CA ASN A 166 -2.14 -2.35 12.83
C ASN A 166 -0.62 -2.40 12.83
N GLU A 167 -0.03 -3.60 12.77
CA GLU A 167 1.43 -3.74 12.65
C GLU A 167 1.96 -3.06 11.38
N LEU A 168 1.30 -3.27 10.24
CA LEU A 168 1.71 -2.62 8.99
C LEU A 168 1.54 -1.10 9.04
N LEU A 169 0.42 -0.61 9.57
CA LEU A 169 0.18 0.82 9.65
C LEU A 169 1.16 1.50 10.62
N ALA A 170 1.51 0.83 11.72
CA ALA A 170 2.57 1.31 12.62
C ALA A 170 3.93 1.37 11.89
N TYR A 171 4.28 0.36 11.10
CA TYR A 171 5.48 0.36 10.25
C TYR A 171 5.49 1.55 9.26
N LEU A 172 4.33 1.85 8.67
CA LEU A 172 4.16 3.01 7.78
C LEU A 172 4.00 4.35 8.53
N GLY A 173 4.08 4.39 9.86
CA GLY A 173 3.84 5.62 10.63
C GLY A 173 2.42 6.20 10.44
N TYR A 174 1.45 5.34 10.16
CA TYR A 174 0.04 5.68 9.86
C TYR A 174 -0.16 6.62 8.68
N SER A 175 0.84 6.79 7.81
CA SER A 175 0.75 7.70 6.66
C SER A 175 1.59 7.17 5.51
N PHE A 176 1.02 7.14 4.30
CA PHE A 176 1.71 6.59 3.14
C PHE A 176 1.34 7.32 1.86
N THR A 177 2.27 7.34 0.91
CA THR A 177 2.09 7.81 -0.47
C THR A 177 2.09 6.62 -1.41
N LEU A 178 1.64 6.80 -2.66
CA LEU A 178 1.72 5.73 -3.67
C LEU A 178 3.14 5.24 -3.88
N GLN A 179 4.11 6.17 -3.97
CA GLN A 179 5.53 5.84 -4.14
C GLN A 179 6.04 4.92 -3.03
N ARG A 180 5.69 5.22 -1.77
CA ARG A 180 6.11 4.40 -0.62
C ARG A 180 5.56 2.97 -0.69
N LEU A 181 4.44 2.77 -1.38
CA LEU A 181 3.76 1.48 -1.49
C LEU A 181 4.28 0.60 -2.63
N GLU A 182 5.08 1.14 -3.57
CA GLU A 182 5.62 0.41 -4.73
C GLU A 182 6.51 -0.76 -4.30
N ASP A 183 7.46 -0.48 -3.42
CA ASP A 183 8.43 -1.48 -2.94
C ASP A 183 8.01 -2.15 -1.62
N LEU A 184 6.82 -1.80 -1.10
CA LEU A 184 6.37 -2.24 0.23
C LEU A 184 6.31 -3.77 0.34
N ALA A 185 5.94 -4.47 -0.73
CA ALA A 185 5.80 -5.92 -0.65
C ALA A 185 7.15 -6.61 -0.39
N ASP A 186 8.20 -6.17 -1.07
CA ASP A 186 9.53 -6.76 -0.97
C ASP A 186 10.19 -6.36 0.36
N GLU A 187 10.07 -5.09 0.77
CA GLU A 187 10.55 -4.65 2.07
C GLU A 187 9.94 -5.43 3.24
N LEU A 188 8.61 -5.65 3.23
CA LEU A 188 7.97 -6.42 4.29
C LEU A 188 8.44 -7.88 4.29
N VAL A 189 8.77 -8.45 3.12
CA VAL A 189 9.30 -9.81 3.02
C VAL A 189 10.69 -9.87 3.65
N ASP A 190 11.54 -8.88 3.36
CA ASP A 190 12.90 -8.80 3.90
C ASP A 190 12.89 -8.59 5.42
N GLU A 191 12.01 -7.74 5.95
CA GLU A 191 11.98 -7.40 7.37
C GLU A 191 11.22 -8.43 8.22
N PHE A 192 10.07 -8.91 7.75
CA PHE A 192 9.15 -9.72 8.56
C PHE A 192 9.03 -11.18 8.08
N GLY A 193 9.66 -11.52 6.96
CA GLY A 193 9.53 -12.80 6.32
C GLY A 193 8.25 -12.94 5.50
N TYR A 194 8.34 -13.80 4.49
CA TYR A 194 7.32 -14.02 3.48
C TYR A 194 5.89 -14.24 4.02
N ALA A 195 5.74 -15.12 5.01
CA ALA A 195 4.43 -15.50 5.52
C ALA A 195 3.70 -14.32 6.19
N LYS A 196 4.43 -13.54 7.00
CA LYS A 196 3.89 -12.40 7.74
C LYS A 196 3.58 -11.23 6.81
N ALA A 197 4.50 -10.88 5.91
CA ALA A 197 4.32 -9.87 4.87
C ALA A 197 3.05 -10.11 4.06
N ARG A 198 2.84 -11.36 3.62
CA ARG A 198 1.64 -11.76 2.89
C ARG A 198 0.34 -11.51 3.66
N HIS A 199 0.34 -11.73 4.98
CA HIS A 199 -0.83 -11.48 5.80
C HIS A 199 -1.09 -9.99 6.03
N MET A 200 -0.03 -9.20 6.24
CA MET A 200 -0.09 -7.73 6.31
C MET A 200 -0.70 -7.14 5.04
N LEU A 201 -0.17 -7.48 3.87
CA LEU A 201 -0.67 -6.97 2.59
C LEU A 201 -2.11 -7.38 2.30
N LYS A 202 -2.53 -8.59 2.70
CA LYS A 202 -3.93 -9.01 2.60
C LYS A 202 -4.85 -8.19 3.48
N ALA A 203 -4.46 -7.92 4.72
CA ALA A 203 -5.23 -7.09 5.64
C ALA A 203 -5.32 -5.65 5.12
N PHE A 204 -4.20 -5.09 4.67
CA PHE A 204 -4.12 -3.76 4.08
C PHE A 204 -5.02 -3.59 2.86
N ARG A 205 -4.92 -4.49 1.87
CA ARG A 205 -5.79 -4.45 0.69
C ARG A 205 -7.27 -4.54 1.06
N LYS A 206 -7.61 -5.23 2.16
CA LYS A 206 -8.99 -5.29 2.64
C LYS A 206 -9.42 -3.97 3.28
N PHE A 207 -8.57 -3.37 4.10
CA PHE A 207 -8.77 -2.03 4.64
C PHE A 207 -8.97 -0.99 3.54
N VAL A 208 -8.10 -0.95 2.53
CA VAL A 208 -8.21 -0.07 1.36
C VAL A 208 -9.57 -0.21 0.67
N LYS A 209 -10.03 -1.44 0.43
CA LYS A 209 -11.32 -1.72 -0.22
C LYS A 209 -12.54 -1.30 0.61
N VAL A 210 -12.42 -1.28 1.94
CA VAL A 210 -13.54 -1.04 2.86
C VAL A 210 -13.61 0.43 3.28
N VAL A 211 -12.47 1.03 3.59
CA VAL A 211 -12.37 2.36 4.23
C VAL A 211 -11.98 3.42 3.21
N ILE A 212 -10.82 3.24 2.55
CA ILE A 212 -10.30 4.23 1.58
C ILE A 212 -11.25 4.36 0.39
N ARG A 213 -11.85 3.25 -0.07
CA ARG A 213 -12.79 3.25 -1.20
C ARG A 213 -13.98 4.20 -1.03
N LYS A 214 -14.47 4.38 0.21
CA LYS A 214 -15.58 5.30 0.50
C LYS A 214 -15.16 6.77 0.34
N ARG A 215 -13.88 7.07 0.61
CA ARG A 215 -13.32 8.43 0.61
C ARG A 215 -12.78 8.82 -0.75
N ASN A 216 -11.99 7.93 -1.36
CA ASN A 216 -11.35 8.15 -2.65
C ASN A 216 -11.25 6.85 -3.46
N ARG A 217 -12.13 6.72 -4.47
CA ARG A 217 -12.19 5.54 -5.35
C ARG A 217 -10.99 5.45 -6.29
N THR A 218 -10.46 6.58 -6.74
CA THR A 218 -9.30 6.63 -7.65
C THR A 218 -8.04 6.18 -6.94
N LEU A 219 -7.77 6.74 -5.75
CA LEU A 219 -6.64 6.34 -4.91
C LEU A 219 -6.72 4.86 -4.53
N THR A 220 -7.92 4.34 -4.29
CA THR A 220 -8.14 2.91 -4.03
C THR A 220 -7.67 2.04 -5.19
N SER A 221 -8.01 2.40 -6.44
CA SER A 221 -7.57 1.64 -7.60
C SER A 221 -6.05 1.67 -7.74
N GLN A 222 -5.44 2.85 -7.60
CA GLN A 222 -3.99 3.03 -7.68
C GLN A 222 -3.25 2.20 -6.61
N ILE A 223 -3.68 2.28 -5.34
CA ILE A 223 -3.10 1.48 -4.26
C ILE A 223 -3.23 -0.03 -4.55
N LEU A 224 -4.38 -0.48 -5.05
CA LEU A 224 -4.61 -1.89 -5.29
C LEU A 224 -3.86 -2.44 -6.51
N GLU A 225 -3.48 -1.60 -7.45
CA GLU A 225 -2.64 -1.95 -8.59
C GLU A 225 -1.19 -2.16 -8.15
N VAL A 226 -0.69 -1.25 -7.33
CA VAL A 226 0.68 -1.24 -6.83
C VAL A 226 0.90 -2.32 -5.77
N VAL A 227 0.04 -2.37 -4.75
CA VAL A 227 0.23 -3.26 -3.59
C VAL A 227 -0.19 -4.69 -3.92
N LYS A 228 0.71 -5.47 -4.52
CA LYS A 228 0.44 -6.88 -4.87
C LYS A 228 0.75 -7.79 -3.68
N VAL A 229 -0.04 -8.87 -3.56
CA VAL A 229 0.21 -9.89 -2.53
C VAL A 229 1.15 -10.94 -3.12
N PRO A 230 2.32 -11.19 -2.50
CA PRO A 230 3.22 -12.22 -2.96
C PRO A 230 2.54 -13.59 -3.07
N LYS A 231 2.85 -14.32 -4.15
CA LYS A 231 2.37 -15.67 -4.41
C LYS A 231 3.34 -16.69 -3.81
N ASP A 232 2.75 -17.67 -3.14
CA ASP A 232 3.50 -18.67 -2.40
C ASP A 232 4.01 -19.73 -3.37
N ARG A 233 5.24 -19.55 -3.85
CA ARG A 233 5.86 -20.43 -4.84
C ARG A 233 6.07 -21.86 -4.31
N SER A 234 6.11 -22.05 -3.00
CA SER A 234 6.17 -23.40 -2.40
C SER A 234 4.98 -24.27 -2.80
N LYS A 235 3.87 -23.66 -3.22
CA LYS A 235 2.65 -24.33 -3.69
C LYS A 235 2.60 -24.53 -5.20
N GLU A 236 3.58 -24.05 -5.96
CA GLU A 236 3.69 -24.32 -7.40
C GLU A 236 4.12 -25.76 -7.64
N ILE A 237 4.92 -26.31 -6.73
CA ILE A 237 5.28 -27.74 -6.74
C ILE A 237 4.17 -28.53 -6.01
N PRO A 238 3.53 -29.51 -6.66
CA PRO A 238 2.55 -30.38 -6.03
C PRO A 238 3.12 -31.08 -4.80
N LEU A 239 2.30 -31.28 -3.77
CA LEU A 239 2.69 -31.92 -2.50
C LEU A 239 3.43 -33.25 -2.71
N MET A 240 2.93 -34.10 -3.61
CA MET A 240 3.58 -35.39 -3.92
C MET A 240 4.99 -35.23 -4.46
N GLN A 241 5.22 -34.22 -5.30
CA GLN A 241 6.56 -33.96 -5.84
C GLN A 241 7.50 -33.43 -4.76
N ARG A 242 7.01 -32.63 -3.79
CA ARG A 242 7.82 -32.21 -2.63
C ARG A 242 8.23 -33.37 -1.74
N ILE A 243 7.33 -34.34 -1.54
CA ILE A 243 7.60 -35.55 -0.76
C ILE A 243 8.64 -36.42 -1.48
N VAL A 244 8.47 -36.64 -2.79
CA VAL A 244 9.41 -37.44 -3.61
C VAL A 244 10.81 -36.81 -3.63
N LEU A 245 10.89 -35.49 -3.72
CA LEU A 245 12.15 -34.74 -3.69
C LEU A 245 12.75 -34.58 -2.28
N GLY A 246 12.09 -35.11 -1.24
CA GLY A 246 12.60 -35.10 0.13
C GLY A 246 12.45 -33.77 0.88
N TYR A 247 11.74 -32.79 0.34
CA TYR A 247 11.45 -31.52 1.02
C TYR A 247 10.43 -31.66 2.16
N GLU A 248 9.57 -32.69 2.09
CA GLU A 248 8.65 -33.06 3.15
C GLU A 248 8.80 -34.54 3.48
N LYS A 249 8.98 -34.85 4.76
CA LYS A 249 9.12 -36.22 5.24
C LYS A 249 8.01 -36.53 6.25
N ALA A 250 7.23 -37.57 5.97
CA ALA A 250 6.29 -38.11 6.95
C ALA A 250 7.08 -38.76 8.10
N PRO A 251 6.66 -38.55 9.36
CA PRO A 251 7.29 -39.20 10.50
C PRO A 251 7.11 -40.72 10.40
N THR A 252 8.16 -41.45 10.77
CA THR A 252 8.15 -42.91 10.89
C THR A 252 7.40 -43.35 12.14
N ILE A 253 6.89 -44.58 12.14
CA ILE A 253 6.21 -45.17 13.31
C ILE A 253 7.12 -45.14 14.56
N GLY A 254 8.42 -45.37 14.38
CA GLY A 254 9.40 -45.29 15.47
C GLY A 254 9.54 -43.87 16.05
N GLU A 255 9.55 -42.84 15.20
CA GLU A 255 9.56 -41.44 15.64
C GLU A 255 8.28 -41.08 16.41
N ILE A 256 7.12 -41.51 15.90
CA ILE A 256 5.82 -41.30 16.55
C ILE A 256 5.82 -41.95 17.94
N ARG A 257 6.27 -43.20 18.06
CA ARG A 257 6.34 -43.92 19.34
C ARG A 257 7.22 -43.21 20.36
N ARG A 258 8.42 -42.77 19.96
CA ARG A 258 9.35 -42.04 20.84
C ARG A 258 8.72 -40.76 21.39
N VAL A 259 8.01 -40.00 20.55
CA VAL A 259 7.32 -38.79 20.99
C VAL A 259 6.19 -39.13 21.97
N ALA A 260 5.38 -40.15 21.66
CA ALA A 260 4.29 -40.58 22.55
C ALA A 260 4.79 -41.04 23.93
N GLU A 261 5.92 -41.74 23.99
CA GLU A 261 6.56 -42.20 25.24
C GLU A 261 7.12 -41.02 26.06
N ALA A 262 7.73 -40.04 25.40
CA ALA A 262 8.30 -38.85 26.05
C ALA A 262 7.26 -37.90 26.65
N ILE A 263 6.01 -37.91 26.17
CA ILE A 263 4.95 -37.07 26.72
C ILE A 263 4.50 -37.63 28.07
N THR A 264 4.72 -36.89 29.16
CA THR A 264 4.34 -37.31 30.52
C THR A 264 2.88 -37.02 30.85
N ASN A 265 2.33 -35.90 30.36
CA ASN A 265 0.94 -35.53 30.59
C ASN A 265 -0.01 -36.46 29.83
N ILE A 266 -0.91 -37.13 30.54
CA ILE A 266 -1.81 -38.13 29.94
C ILE A 266 -2.77 -37.56 28.90
N GLY A 267 -3.28 -36.33 29.11
CA GLY A 267 -4.16 -35.67 28.15
C GLY A 267 -3.43 -35.27 26.88
N ALA A 268 -2.19 -34.77 27.00
CA ALA A 268 -1.35 -34.47 25.85
C ALA A 268 -0.94 -35.73 25.09
N LYS A 269 -0.62 -36.82 25.81
CA LYS A 269 -0.31 -38.13 25.21
C LYS A 269 -1.50 -38.67 24.42
N LEU A 270 -2.69 -38.63 25.03
CA LEU A 270 -3.93 -39.06 24.37
C LEU A 270 -4.22 -38.21 23.13
N ALA A 271 -4.11 -36.88 23.22
CA ALA A 271 -4.30 -36.00 22.07
C ALA A 271 -3.30 -36.29 20.94
N PHE A 272 -2.02 -36.52 21.27
CA PHE A 272 -1.00 -36.88 20.30
C PHE A 272 -1.29 -38.21 19.60
N VAL A 273 -1.62 -39.26 20.37
CA VAL A 273 -1.98 -40.58 19.83
C VAL A 273 -3.22 -40.47 18.94
N MET A 274 -4.26 -39.74 19.38
CA MET A 274 -5.46 -39.51 18.58
C MET A 274 -5.13 -38.84 17.25
N LEU A 275 -4.25 -37.85 17.21
CA LEU A 275 -3.83 -37.20 15.95
C LEU A 275 -3.10 -38.18 15.01
N ALA A 276 -2.23 -39.03 15.56
CA ALA A 276 -1.48 -40.00 14.78
C ALA A 276 -2.36 -41.12 14.20
N GLU A 277 -3.32 -41.61 15.00
CA GLU A 277 -4.19 -42.75 14.63
C GLU A 277 -5.33 -42.36 13.69
N THR A 278 -5.94 -41.19 13.92
CA THR A 278 -7.23 -40.84 13.29
C THR A 278 -7.10 -39.93 12.08
N GLY A 279 -5.91 -39.36 11.85
CA GLY A 279 -5.67 -38.36 10.81
C GLY A 279 -6.49 -37.07 10.96
N LEU A 280 -7.12 -36.86 12.13
CA LEU A 280 -7.88 -35.66 12.43
C LEU A 280 -6.95 -34.46 12.62
N ARG A 281 -7.45 -33.27 12.30
CA ARG A 281 -6.72 -32.02 12.58
C ARG A 281 -6.74 -31.74 14.08
N PRO A 282 -5.76 -30.99 14.61
CA PRO A 282 -5.75 -30.58 16.02
C PRO A 282 -7.08 -30.01 16.51
N VAL A 283 -7.67 -29.08 15.75
CA VAL A 283 -8.96 -28.47 16.11
C VAL A 283 -10.14 -29.44 16.08
N GLU A 284 -10.05 -30.50 15.27
CA GLU A 284 -11.07 -31.55 15.22
C GLU A 284 -10.98 -32.40 16.49
N VAL A 285 -9.78 -32.80 16.91
CA VAL A 285 -9.55 -33.57 18.15
C VAL A 285 -9.93 -32.79 19.41
N PHE A 286 -9.51 -31.53 19.53
CA PHE A 286 -9.77 -30.72 20.73
C PHE A 286 -11.25 -30.31 20.91
N ASN A 287 -12.05 -30.39 19.85
CA ASN A 287 -13.49 -30.08 19.91
C ASN A 287 -14.38 -31.32 19.98
N LEU A 288 -13.81 -32.53 20.04
CA LEU A 288 -14.59 -33.75 20.21
C LEU A 288 -15.35 -33.74 21.54
N THR A 289 -16.61 -34.16 21.50
CA THR A 289 -17.40 -34.47 22.70
C THR A 289 -17.38 -35.97 22.99
N MET A 290 -17.73 -36.35 24.22
CA MET A 290 -17.78 -37.78 24.61
C MET A 290 -18.74 -38.59 23.75
N GLU A 291 -19.87 -38.00 23.36
CA GLU A 291 -20.90 -38.63 22.51
C GLU A 291 -20.41 -38.93 21.09
N GLN A 292 -19.37 -38.22 20.65
CA GLN A 292 -18.77 -38.40 19.34
C GLN A 292 -17.70 -39.48 19.32
N VAL A 293 -17.37 -40.09 20.46
CA VAL A 293 -16.35 -41.14 20.57
C VAL A 293 -17.01 -42.45 21.00
N ASP A 294 -17.11 -43.37 20.07
CA ASP A 294 -17.63 -44.71 20.26
C ASP A 294 -16.46 -45.70 20.30
N LEU A 295 -16.00 -46.02 21.50
CA LEU A 295 -14.87 -46.91 21.71
C LEU A 295 -15.22 -48.38 21.43
N GLU A 296 -16.50 -48.76 21.57
CA GLU A 296 -16.97 -50.13 21.32
C GLU A 296 -16.88 -50.45 19.83
N ASN A 297 -17.38 -49.54 18.99
CA ASN A 297 -17.33 -49.67 17.54
C ASN A 297 -16.05 -49.07 16.92
N ARG A 298 -15.17 -48.48 17.74
CA ARG A 298 -13.91 -47.81 17.33
C ARG A 298 -14.13 -46.68 16.33
N LEU A 299 -15.21 -45.93 16.54
CA LEU A 299 -15.66 -44.85 15.66
C LEU A 299 -15.54 -43.50 16.37
N ILE A 300 -15.00 -42.52 15.65
CA ILE A 300 -15.06 -41.12 16.04
C ILE A 300 -15.91 -40.39 15.02
N LYS A 301 -16.80 -39.52 15.48
CA LYS A 301 -17.69 -38.72 14.65
C LYS A 301 -17.37 -37.23 14.86
N PRO A 302 -16.31 -36.67 14.21
CA PRO A 302 -15.96 -35.26 14.39
C PRO A 302 -17.06 -34.31 13.93
N LEU A 303 -17.91 -34.78 12.99
CA LEU A 303 -19.00 -34.02 12.38
C LEU A 303 -18.55 -32.62 11.92
N HIS A 304 -17.30 -32.50 11.46
CA HIS A 304 -16.73 -31.23 11.08
C HIS A 304 -17.03 -30.95 9.62
N ILE A 305 -17.93 -29.99 9.38
CA ILE A 305 -18.31 -29.55 8.05
C ILE A 305 -17.78 -28.14 7.81
N SER A 306 -16.90 -28.01 6.82
CA SER A 306 -16.39 -26.74 6.32
C SER A 306 -16.54 -26.68 4.79
N LYS A 307 -16.27 -25.51 4.21
CA LYS A 307 -16.32 -25.33 2.74
C LYS A 307 -15.38 -26.26 1.98
N THR A 308 -14.21 -26.57 2.55
CA THR A 308 -13.12 -27.28 1.86
C THR A 308 -12.85 -28.66 2.44
N LYS A 309 -13.49 -29.03 3.55
CA LYS A 309 -13.33 -30.34 4.18
C LYS A 309 -14.61 -30.75 4.89
N ARG A 310 -15.00 -32.01 4.70
CA ARG A 310 -16.09 -32.68 5.40
C ARG A 310 -15.50 -33.90 6.10
N ALA A 311 -15.51 -33.92 7.42
CA ALA A 311 -15.03 -35.03 8.23
C ALA A 311 -16.20 -35.59 9.05
N TYR A 312 -16.81 -36.65 8.53
CA TYR A 312 -17.99 -37.28 9.13
C TYR A 312 -17.60 -38.31 10.19
N ILE A 313 -16.68 -39.21 9.83
CA ILE A 313 -16.27 -40.35 10.64
C ILE A 313 -14.75 -40.54 10.50
N SER A 314 -14.10 -40.97 11.59
CA SER A 314 -12.75 -41.53 11.59
C SER A 314 -12.72 -42.78 12.48
N PHE A 315 -11.65 -43.56 12.41
CA PHE A 315 -11.53 -44.86 13.07
C PHE A 315 -10.37 -44.86 14.06
N ILE A 316 -10.48 -45.72 15.07
CA ILE A 316 -9.41 -46.00 16.04
C ILE A 316 -8.88 -47.41 15.76
N SER A 317 -7.55 -47.57 15.73
CA SER A 317 -6.91 -48.88 15.52
C SER A 317 -7.08 -49.82 16.72
N ASN A 318 -6.81 -51.12 16.50
CA ASN A 318 -6.83 -52.11 17.56
C ASN A 318 -5.55 -52.06 18.41
N GLN A 319 -5.63 -51.32 19.53
CA GLN A 319 -4.87 -51.49 20.78
C GLN A 319 -3.35 -51.20 20.79
N PRO A 320 -2.78 -50.81 21.96
CA PRO A 320 -2.71 -51.66 23.16
C PRO A 320 -3.58 -51.18 24.34
N GLN A 321 -4.05 -52.15 25.10
CA GLN A 321 -4.76 -52.13 26.41
C GLN A 321 -4.24 -51.17 27.50
N SER A 322 -3.27 -50.30 27.24
CA SER A 322 -2.54 -49.52 28.25
C SER A 322 -2.96 -48.07 28.42
N LEU A 323 -3.97 -47.59 27.68
CA LEU A 323 -4.53 -46.25 27.93
C LEU A 323 -5.66 -46.35 28.95
N PRO A 324 -5.51 -45.80 30.18
CA PRO A 324 -6.59 -45.80 31.14
C PRO A 324 -7.64 -44.78 30.69
N VAL A 325 -8.60 -45.24 29.87
CA VAL A 325 -9.70 -44.40 29.40
C VAL A 325 -10.73 -44.14 30.51
N ARG A 326 -10.69 -44.90 31.61
CA ARG A 326 -11.49 -44.64 32.81
C ARG A 326 -10.85 -43.54 33.66
N GLY A 327 -11.34 -42.31 33.48
CA GLY A 327 -11.06 -41.18 34.39
C GLY A 327 -10.51 -39.91 33.74
N VAL A 328 -10.19 -39.92 32.44
CA VAL A 328 -9.67 -38.74 31.75
C VAL A 328 -10.83 -37.81 31.40
N ARG A 329 -11.06 -36.78 32.22
CA ARG A 329 -11.87 -35.63 31.81
C ARG A 329 -11.14 -34.89 30.70
N PHE A 330 -11.76 -34.83 29.51
CA PHE A 330 -11.34 -33.92 28.46
C PHE A 330 -11.28 -32.50 29.05
N PRO A 331 -10.17 -31.75 28.86
CA PRO A 331 -10.10 -30.39 29.33
C PRO A 331 -11.22 -29.59 28.65
N LYS A 332 -12.23 -29.18 29.42
CA LYS A 332 -13.18 -28.16 28.98
C LYS A 332 -12.34 -26.96 28.60
N ALA A 333 -12.44 -26.50 27.34
CA ALA A 333 -11.91 -25.22 26.94
C ALA A 333 -12.55 -24.15 27.84
N ARG A 334 -11.85 -23.76 28.90
CA ARG A 334 -12.22 -22.59 29.71
C ARG A 334 -12.08 -21.40 28.78
N LYS A 335 -13.22 -20.82 28.38
CA LYS A 335 -13.29 -19.40 28.04
C LYS A 335 -12.89 -18.61 29.29
N GLN A 336 -11.60 -18.39 29.49
CA GLN A 336 -11.11 -17.31 30.35
C GLN A 336 -10.59 -16.22 29.42
N PHE A 337 -11.51 -15.34 29.03
CA PHE A 337 -11.17 -13.96 28.74
C PHE A 337 -12.07 -13.13 29.62
N GLY A 338 -11.49 -12.65 30.72
CA GLY A 338 -12.08 -11.60 31.54
C GLY A 338 -12.02 -10.28 30.81
N VAL A 339 -13.12 -9.54 30.88
CA VAL A 339 -13.24 -8.08 30.77
C VAL A 339 -14.41 -7.76 31.72
N PRO A 340 -14.32 -6.71 32.56
CA PRO A 340 -14.67 -6.70 33.99
C PRO A 340 -16.10 -7.10 34.36
#